data_AF-A0AAD6X4C3-F1
#
_entry.id   AF-A0AAD6X4C3-F1
#
_cell.length_a   1.000
_cell.length_b   1.000
_cell.length_c   1.000
_cell.angle_alpha   90.00
_cell.angle_beta   90.00
_cell.angle_gamma   90.00
#
_symmetry.space_group_name_H-M   'P 1'
#
loop_
_entity.id
_entity.type
_entity.pdbx_description
1 polymer ?
#
loop_
_entity_poly.entity_id
_entity_poly.type
_entity_poly.pdbx_seq_one_letter_code
_entity_poly.pdbx_strand_id
1 'polypeptide(L)'
;MAKSKRCRTRIPKENRNNLRLWAEGTREEVLLPHVEPYADTSERGWRSERKYFQRVCNEYHVRISWRLEDHQEPDLPLLPFDPDAMLPVPEKLSAAELLQKETRQSLLDGRIRRWLKYRVKVLRKHLRTKVDSTRDPFAILLAKLAGVTAPPKARQAYQQFQREAHATIIEPVVQARWAQTAAIGSSVSVQKEPNVNFRSQIARELLAALPDSEREVYATRAKDEAAEARAAYMKALKAEPSKSPHARQLAIDNVGTFIAPILQGIHKRTGMHSVLILGGPVPQYGGDLRTIHVSYGRNRTAVGSHFPHWAKGHFNAVLELMKEYLHTVFTPQDSLEAVLPTGLEGATLTIDPESDESDSSIDSNDSSDAGSESDSGRPRKRGKDSPKTRRKRAVTSTPTSTPVSHSRKI
;
A
#
# COMPACT_ATOMS: atom_id res chain seq x y z
N MET A 1 7.63 -42.35 22.69
CA MET A 1 7.05 -42.95 21.46
C MET A 1 6.79 -41.84 20.44
N ALA A 2 7.62 -41.74 19.39
CA ALA A 2 7.45 -40.77 18.32
C ALA A 2 6.27 -41.18 17.41
N LYS A 3 5.26 -40.33 17.27
CA LYS A 3 4.16 -40.57 16.32
C LYS A 3 4.70 -40.42 14.90
N SER A 4 4.92 -41.55 14.22
CA SER A 4 5.26 -41.60 12.80
C SER A 4 4.18 -40.86 11.99
N LYS A 5 4.57 -39.75 11.36
CA LYS A 5 3.70 -39.03 10.42
C LYS A 5 3.47 -39.93 9.22
N ARG A 6 2.28 -40.54 9.12
CA ARG A 6 1.87 -41.27 7.92
C ARG A 6 1.95 -40.32 6.72
N CYS A 7 2.95 -40.50 5.87
CA CYS A 7 2.98 -39.87 4.55
C CYS A 7 1.78 -40.41 3.78
N ARG A 8 0.82 -39.52 3.48
CA ARG A 8 -0.28 -39.89 2.58
C ARG A 8 0.31 -40.06 1.19
N THR A 9 0.27 -41.28 0.65
CA THR A 9 0.61 -41.56 -0.74
C THR A 9 -0.29 -40.72 -1.65
N ARG A 10 0.31 -40.09 -2.67
CA ARG A 10 -0.42 -39.25 -3.61
C ARG A 10 -1.27 -40.16 -4.50
N ILE A 11 -2.57 -39.90 -4.56
CA ILE A 11 -3.49 -40.66 -5.42
C ILE A 11 -3.09 -40.42 -6.89
N PRO A 12 -2.91 -41.50 -7.70
CA PRO A 12 -2.64 -41.39 -9.14
C PRO A 12 -3.68 -40.52 -9.85
N LYS A 13 -3.30 -39.78 -10.91
CA LYS A 13 -4.19 -38.82 -11.59
C LYS A 13 -5.51 -39.45 -12.03
N GLU A 14 -5.44 -40.67 -12.57
CA GLU A 14 -6.60 -41.48 -13.02
C GLU A 14 -7.63 -41.74 -11.92
N ASN A 15 -7.17 -41.88 -10.67
CA ASN A 15 -8.02 -42.22 -9.53
C ASN A 15 -8.53 -40.98 -8.77
N ARG A 16 -8.27 -39.76 -9.27
CA ARG A 16 -8.70 -38.53 -8.61
C ARG A 16 -10.12 -38.16 -9.01
N ASN A 17 -11.07 -38.46 -8.13
CA ASN A 17 -12.46 -38.00 -8.29
C ASN A 17 -12.62 -36.48 -8.08
N ASN A 18 -11.60 -35.80 -7.55
CA ASN A 18 -11.62 -34.36 -7.38
C ASN A 18 -10.91 -33.66 -8.52
N LEU A 19 -11.47 -32.53 -8.97
CA LEU A 19 -10.81 -31.62 -9.92
C LEU A 19 -9.62 -30.87 -9.29
N ARG A 20 -9.17 -31.29 -8.11
CA ARG A 20 -8.04 -30.67 -7.45
C ARG A 20 -6.81 -31.14 -8.20
N LEU A 21 -6.02 -30.19 -8.70
CA LEU A 21 -4.79 -30.46 -9.44
C LEU A 21 -5.01 -31.07 -10.84
N TRP A 22 -6.17 -30.85 -11.45
CA TRP A 22 -6.48 -31.35 -12.80
C TRP A 22 -5.54 -30.83 -13.89
N ALA A 23 -4.98 -29.63 -13.70
CA ALA A 23 -4.07 -29.02 -14.66
C ALA A 23 -2.59 -29.36 -14.40
N GLU A 24 -2.23 -30.26 -13.47
CA GLU A 24 -0.82 -30.64 -13.28
C GLU A 24 -0.18 -31.13 -14.57
N GLY A 25 1.10 -30.80 -14.80
CA GLY A 25 1.86 -31.20 -15.99
C GLY A 25 1.82 -30.13 -17.08
N THR A 26 1.73 -30.55 -18.34
CA THR A 26 1.81 -29.66 -19.51
C THR A 26 0.67 -28.63 -19.52
N ARG A 27 -0.50 -29.00 -18.97
CA ARG A 27 -1.65 -28.08 -18.82
C ARG A 27 -1.32 -26.88 -17.92
N GLU A 28 -0.54 -27.08 -16.86
CA GLU A 28 -0.14 -26.02 -15.93
C GLU A 28 0.90 -25.14 -16.60
N GLU A 29 1.83 -25.71 -17.37
CA GLU A 29 2.81 -24.93 -18.14
C GLU A 29 2.13 -24.00 -19.15
N VAL A 30 1.04 -24.44 -19.79
CA VAL A 30 0.23 -23.58 -20.67
C VAL A 30 -0.51 -22.50 -19.89
N LEU A 31 -1.10 -22.83 -18.72
CA LEU A 31 -1.96 -21.90 -18.00
C LEU A 31 -1.22 -20.93 -17.05
N LEU A 32 -0.04 -21.31 -16.56
CA LEU A 32 0.73 -20.58 -15.55
C LEU A 32 1.13 -19.16 -16.01
N PRO A 33 1.61 -18.94 -17.26
CA PRO A 33 1.90 -17.60 -17.77
C PRO A 33 0.69 -16.67 -17.77
N HIS A 34 -0.53 -17.21 -17.79
CA HIS A 34 -1.75 -16.41 -17.79
C HIS A 34 -2.25 -16.01 -16.41
N VAL A 35 -1.67 -16.51 -15.32
CA VAL A 35 -2.14 -16.20 -13.95
C VAL A 35 -2.02 -14.71 -13.64
N GLU A 36 -0.86 -14.10 -13.91
CA GLU A 36 -0.62 -12.67 -13.62
C GLU A 36 -1.46 -11.75 -14.51
N PRO A 37 -1.47 -11.88 -15.85
CA PRO A 37 -2.30 -10.99 -16.67
C PRO A 37 -3.80 -11.22 -16.46
N TYR A 38 -4.24 -12.43 -16.08
CA TYR A 38 -5.63 -12.67 -15.67
C TYR A 38 -5.96 -11.94 -14.35
N ALA A 39 -5.02 -11.88 -13.40
CA ALA A 39 -5.20 -11.09 -12.18
C ALA A 39 -5.37 -9.59 -12.51
N ASP A 40 -4.50 -9.04 -13.35
CA ASP A 40 -4.53 -7.63 -13.76
C ASP A 40 -5.81 -7.27 -14.52
N THR A 41 -6.22 -8.10 -15.48
CA THR A 41 -7.44 -7.85 -16.25
C THR A 41 -8.71 -8.01 -15.42
N SER A 42 -8.70 -8.88 -14.41
CA SER A 42 -9.77 -8.99 -13.42
C SER A 42 -9.90 -7.73 -12.55
N GLU A 43 -8.79 -7.06 -12.22
CA GLU A 43 -8.81 -5.77 -11.50
C GLU A 43 -9.39 -4.64 -12.33
N ARG A 44 -9.17 -4.66 -13.66
CA ARG A 44 -9.75 -3.69 -14.60
C ARG A 44 -11.26 -3.87 -14.83
N GLY A 45 -11.86 -4.96 -14.34
CA GLY A 45 -13.30 -5.21 -14.40
C GLY A 45 -13.74 -6.37 -15.31
N TRP A 46 -15.02 -6.74 -15.22
CA TRP A 46 -15.55 -8.00 -15.77
C TRP A 46 -15.47 -8.13 -17.29
N ARG A 47 -15.54 -7.01 -18.04
CA ARG A 47 -15.45 -7.01 -19.52
C ARG A 47 -14.03 -7.37 -19.97
N SER A 48 -13.03 -6.73 -19.37
CA SER A 48 -11.61 -7.01 -19.61
C SER A 48 -11.24 -8.42 -19.21
N GLU A 49 -11.71 -8.87 -18.03
CA GLU A 49 -11.56 -10.26 -17.59
C GLU A 49 -12.14 -11.24 -18.62
N ARG A 50 -13.37 -11.00 -19.10
CA ARG A 50 -14.03 -11.90 -20.06
C ARG A 50 -13.26 -11.98 -21.39
N LYS A 51 -12.82 -10.83 -21.92
CA LYS A 51 -12.06 -10.78 -23.18
C LYS A 51 -10.74 -11.53 -23.07
N TYR A 52 -10.00 -11.30 -21.98
CA TYR A 52 -8.74 -12.00 -21.75
C TYR A 52 -8.94 -13.50 -21.50
N PHE A 53 -9.94 -13.86 -20.69
CA PHE A 53 -10.30 -15.26 -20.45
C PHE A 53 -10.62 -16.02 -21.75
N GLN A 54 -11.36 -15.40 -22.68
CA GLN A 54 -11.64 -16.00 -23.98
C GLN A 54 -10.36 -16.31 -24.77
N ARG A 55 -9.38 -15.40 -24.74
CA ARG A 55 -8.07 -15.61 -25.36
C ARG A 55 -7.34 -16.82 -24.76
N VAL A 56 -7.34 -16.94 -23.42
CA VAL A 56 -6.71 -18.07 -22.71
C VAL A 56 -7.40 -19.40 -23.08
N CYS A 57 -8.74 -19.42 -23.16
CA CYS A 57 -9.47 -20.60 -23.60
C CYS A 57 -9.12 -20.97 -25.05
N ASN A 58 -9.08 -20.00 -25.96
CA ASN A 58 -8.72 -20.24 -27.36
C ASN A 58 -7.30 -20.81 -27.46
N GLU A 59 -6.33 -20.22 -26.75
CA GLU A 59 -4.94 -20.73 -26.70
C GLU A 59 -4.87 -22.15 -26.15
N TYR A 60 -5.58 -22.43 -25.06
CA TYR A 60 -5.63 -23.75 -24.47
C TYR A 60 -6.19 -24.79 -25.45
N HIS A 61 -7.30 -24.49 -26.13
CA HIS A 61 -7.95 -25.41 -27.08
C HIS A 61 -7.16 -25.59 -28.39
N VAL A 62 -6.27 -24.67 -28.74
CA VAL A 62 -5.31 -24.85 -29.86
C VAL A 62 -4.18 -25.78 -29.46
N ARG A 63 -3.65 -25.63 -28.24
CA ARG A 63 -2.51 -26.43 -27.76
C ARG A 63 -2.89 -27.83 -27.31
N ILE A 64 -4.09 -28.00 -26.76
CA ILE A 64 -4.55 -29.25 -26.14
C ILE A 64 -5.89 -29.65 -26.75
N SER A 65 -5.90 -30.81 -27.40
CA SER A 65 -7.10 -31.35 -28.04
C SER A 65 -8.23 -31.57 -27.02
N TRP A 66 -9.45 -31.19 -27.40
CA TRP A 66 -10.65 -31.42 -26.59
C TRP A 66 -10.95 -32.92 -26.38
N ARG A 67 -10.43 -33.78 -27.26
CA ARG A 67 -10.55 -35.24 -27.19
C ARG A 67 -9.63 -35.87 -26.14
N LEU A 68 -8.65 -35.12 -25.64
CA LEU A 68 -7.68 -35.63 -24.68
C LEU A 68 -8.32 -35.74 -23.29
N GLU A 69 -8.17 -36.90 -22.65
CA GLU A 69 -8.64 -37.13 -21.29
C GLU A 69 -7.78 -36.38 -20.25
N ASP A 70 -8.35 -36.09 -19.08
CA ASP A 70 -7.72 -35.24 -18.07
C ASP A 70 -6.40 -35.81 -17.52
N HIS A 71 -6.25 -37.14 -17.54
CA HIS A 71 -5.08 -37.84 -17.02
C HIS A 71 -3.97 -38.03 -18.08
N GLN A 72 -4.29 -37.86 -19.36
CA GLN A 72 -3.34 -37.97 -20.46
C GLN A 72 -2.66 -36.63 -20.69
N GLU A 73 -1.34 -36.63 -20.86
CA GLU A 73 -0.59 -35.43 -21.25
C GLU A 73 -0.61 -35.28 -22.78
N PRO A 74 -0.66 -34.05 -23.32
CA PRO A 74 -0.55 -33.81 -24.75
C PRO A 74 0.86 -34.16 -25.23
N ASP A 75 0.96 -34.58 -26.49
CA ASP A 75 2.25 -34.82 -27.14
C ASP A 75 3.05 -33.52 -27.27
N LEU A 76 4.37 -33.62 -27.12
CA LEU A 76 5.30 -32.52 -27.29
C LEU A 76 6.01 -32.61 -28.64
N PRO A 77 6.32 -31.49 -29.32
CA PRO A 77 6.07 -30.11 -28.89
C PRO A 77 4.61 -29.67 -29.09
N LEU A 78 4.15 -28.75 -28.23
CA LEU A 78 2.82 -28.14 -28.38
C LEU A 78 2.75 -27.29 -29.65
N LEU A 79 1.56 -27.23 -30.25
CA LEU A 79 1.30 -26.33 -31.38
C LEU A 79 1.51 -24.87 -30.99
N PRO A 80 2.21 -24.05 -31.81
CA PRO A 80 2.37 -22.63 -31.54
C PRO A 80 1.00 -21.94 -31.59
N PHE A 81 0.73 -21.09 -30.60
CA PHE A 81 -0.46 -20.25 -30.60
C PHE A 81 -0.11 -18.86 -31.14
N ASP A 82 -0.68 -18.52 -32.28
CA ASP A 82 -0.63 -17.17 -32.83
C ASP A 82 -1.97 -16.47 -32.54
N PRO A 83 -1.98 -15.39 -31.73
CA PRO A 83 -3.21 -14.66 -31.41
C PRO A 83 -3.82 -13.91 -32.60
N ASP A 84 -3.02 -13.62 -33.64
CA ASP A 84 -3.44 -12.86 -34.83
C ASP A 84 -3.75 -13.77 -36.03
N ALA A 85 -3.34 -15.05 -35.97
CA ALA A 85 -3.75 -16.03 -36.96
C ALA A 85 -5.27 -16.17 -36.98
N MET A 86 -5.85 -16.15 -38.18
CA MET A 86 -7.25 -16.49 -38.41
C MET A 86 -7.57 -17.82 -37.69
N LEU A 87 -8.75 -17.88 -37.06
CA LEU A 87 -9.22 -19.04 -36.29
C LEU A 87 -8.86 -20.37 -37.00
N PRO A 88 -8.49 -21.42 -36.24
CA PRO A 88 -8.10 -22.71 -36.82
C PRO A 88 -9.11 -23.16 -37.87
N VAL A 89 -8.61 -23.68 -38.98
CA VAL A 89 -9.44 -24.20 -40.08
C VAL A 89 -10.55 -25.06 -39.47
N PRO A 90 -11.83 -24.75 -39.75
CA PRO A 90 -12.94 -25.46 -39.13
C PRO A 90 -12.81 -26.96 -39.44
N GLU A 91 -12.61 -27.75 -38.38
CA GLU A 91 -12.57 -29.20 -38.47
C GLU A 91 -13.89 -29.68 -39.07
N LYS A 92 -13.81 -30.55 -40.09
CA LYS A 92 -14.99 -31.20 -40.68
C LYS A 92 -15.51 -32.24 -39.69
N LEU A 93 -16.31 -31.78 -38.73
CA LEU A 93 -16.94 -32.61 -37.69
C LEU A 93 -18.39 -32.90 -38.06
N SER A 94 -18.85 -34.10 -37.73
CA SER A 94 -20.28 -34.41 -37.79
C SER A 94 -21.07 -33.55 -36.79
N ALA A 95 -22.37 -33.39 -37.01
CA ALA A 95 -23.24 -32.62 -36.09
C ALA A 95 -23.20 -33.18 -34.64
N ALA A 96 -23.07 -34.50 -34.49
CA ALA A 96 -22.93 -35.14 -33.19
C ALA A 96 -21.59 -34.81 -32.50
N GLU A 97 -20.49 -34.80 -33.26
CA GLU A 97 -19.18 -34.44 -32.72
C GLU A 97 -19.06 -32.96 -32.39
N LEU A 98 -19.72 -32.08 -33.15
CA LEU A 98 -19.78 -30.65 -32.82
C LEU A 98 -20.40 -30.42 -31.45
N LEU A 99 -21.53 -31.09 -31.16
CA LEU A 99 -22.19 -31.00 -29.86
C LEU A 99 -21.30 -31.54 -28.72
N GLN A 100 -20.60 -32.65 -28.97
CA GLN A 100 -19.64 -33.21 -28.02
C GLN A 100 -18.48 -32.24 -27.75
N LYS A 101 -17.93 -31.64 -28.81
CA LYS A 101 -16.85 -30.63 -28.73
C LYS A 101 -17.30 -29.43 -27.92
N GLU A 102 -18.45 -28.85 -28.22
CA GLU A 102 -19.00 -27.69 -27.50
C GLU A 102 -19.22 -28.01 -26.01
N THR A 103 -19.81 -29.17 -25.71
CA THR A 103 -20.06 -29.62 -24.33
C THR A 103 -18.74 -29.79 -23.57
N ARG A 104 -17.75 -30.43 -24.19
CA ARG A 104 -16.44 -30.67 -23.59
C ARG A 104 -15.65 -29.37 -23.41
N GLN A 105 -15.65 -28.48 -24.40
CA GLN A 105 -15.00 -27.18 -24.31
C GLN A 105 -15.62 -26.31 -23.21
N SER A 106 -16.95 -26.26 -23.11
CA SER A 106 -17.65 -25.53 -22.04
C SER A 106 -17.27 -26.04 -20.64
N LEU A 107 -17.16 -27.36 -20.47
CA LEU A 107 -16.70 -27.97 -19.22
C LEU A 107 -15.25 -27.58 -18.89
N LEU A 108 -14.35 -27.63 -19.89
CA LEU A 108 -12.95 -27.24 -19.76
C LEU A 108 -12.81 -25.76 -19.43
N ASP A 109 -13.54 -24.87 -20.10
CA ASP A 109 -13.56 -23.43 -19.83
C ASP A 109 -13.96 -23.16 -18.37
N GLY A 110 -15.00 -23.86 -17.87
CA GLY A 110 -15.38 -23.78 -16.47
C GLY A 110 -14.27 -24.20 -15.51
N ARG A 111 -13.45 -25.19 -15.88
CA ARG A 111 -12.30 -25.65 -15.09
C ARG A 111 -11.11 -24.70 -15.17
N ILE A 112 -10.77 -24.19 -16.35
CA ILE A 112 -9.73 -23.17 -16.57
C ILE A 112 -10.05 -21.93 -15.73
N ARG A 113 -11.30 -21.44 -15.80
CA ARG A 113 -11.74 -20.28 -15.00
C ARG A 113 -11.57 -20.51 -13.50
N ARG A 114 -12.01 -21.66 -12.99
CA ARG A 114 -11.86 -22.00 -11.56
C ARG A 114 -10.40 -22.12 -11.16
N TRP A 115 -9.56 -22.70 -12.01
CA TRP A 115 -8.12 -22.85 -11.78
C TRP A 115 -7.43 -21.49 -11.73
N LEU A 116 -7.66 -20.62 -12.70
CA LEU A 116 -7.13 -19.25 -12.73
C LEU A 116 -7.56 -18.45 -11.52
N LYS A 117 -8.87 -18.44 -11.19
CA LYS A 117 -9.38 -17.77 -9.98
C LYS A 117 -8.74 -18.28 -8.70
N TYR A 118 -8.52 -19.60 -8.60
CA TYR A 118 -7.81 -20.18 -7.46
C TYR A 118 -6.36 -19.72 -7.38
N ARG A 119 -5.62 -19.76 -8.50
CA ARG A 119 -4.21 -19.33 -8.56
C ARG A 119 -4.06 -17.85 -8.26
N VAL A 120 -4.90 -16.99 -8.83
CA VAL A 120 -4.95 -15.55 -8.50
C VAL A 120 -5.27 -15.34 -7.02
N LYS A 121 -6.20 -16.10 -6.44
CA LYS A 121 -6.49 -16.03 -5.00
C LYS A 121 -5.28 -16.44 -4.15
N VAL A 122 -4.52 -17.46 -4.56
CA VAL A 122 -3.29 -17.89 -3.87
C VAL A 122 -2.20 -16.82 -4.00
N LEU A 123 -1.96 -16.33 -5.21
CA LEU A 123 -1.03 -15.24 -5.50
C LEU A 123 -1.34 -14.02 -4.61
N ARG A 124 -2.61 -13.59 -4.58
CA ARG A 124 -3.07 -12.47 -3.76
C ARG A 124 -3.01 -12.75 -2.26
N LYS A 125 -3.15 -13.99 -1.80
CA LYS A 125 -3.08 -14.31 -0.36
C LYS A 125 -1.70 -13.97 0.22
N HIS A 126 -0.66 -14.10 -0.58
CA HIS A 126 0.70 -13.77 -0.17
C HIS A 126 1.01 -12.28 -0.31
N LEU A 127 0.37 -11.60 -1.27
CA LEU A 127 0.66 -10.20 -1.59
C LEU A 127 -0.24 -9.18 -0.89
N ARG A 128 -1.47 -9.55 -0.51
CA ARG A 128 -2.43 -8.63 0.12
C ARG A 128 -3.08 -9.27 1.34
N THR A 129 -2.79 -8.71 2.51
CA THR A 129 -3.69 -8.80 3.65
C THR A 129 -5.03 -8.21 3.23
N LYS A 130 -6.15 -8.94 3.41
CA LYS A 130 -7.52 -8.49 3.11
C LYS A 130 -7.99 -7.41 4.08
N VAL A 131 -7.22 -6.35 4.23
CA VAL A 131 -7.53 -5.23 5.09
C VAL A 131 -8.10 -4.15 4.19
N ASP A 132 -9.18 -3.51 4.61
CA ASP A 132 -9.71 -2.34 3.93
C ASP A 132 -8.56 -1.34 3.70
N SER A 133 -8.47 -0.71 2.53
CA SER A 133 -7.37 0.22 2.21
C SER A 133 -7.22 1.35 3.23
N THR A 134 -8.31 1.67 3.94
CA THR A 134 -8.35 2.68 5.01
C THR A 134 -7.77 2.21 6.34
N ARG A 135 -7.58 0.90 6.51
CA ARG A 135 -6.99 0.27 7.69
C ARG A 135 -5.67 -0.42 7.39
N ASP A 136 -5.35 -0.61 6.10
CA ASP A 136 -4.10 -1.22 5.68
C ASP A 136 -2.95 -0.20 5.86
N PRO A 137 -2.01 -0.46 6.79
CA PRO A 137 -0.90 0.46 7.02
C PRO A 137 -0.04 0.63 5.77
N PHE A 138 0.03 -0.37 4.88
CA PHE A 138 0.79 -0.25 3.63
C PHE A 138 0.08 0.65 2.63
N ALA A 139 -1.24 0.55 2.49
CA ALA A 139 -2.02 1.44 1.64
C ALA A 139 -1.91 2.90 2.11
N ILE A 140 -2.01 3.15 3.41
CA ILE A 140 -1.81 4.49 4.01
C ILE A 140 -0.39 4.98 3.76
N LEU A 141 0.61 4.12 3.94
CA LEU A 141 2.01 4.47 3.69
C LEU A 141 2.22 4.83 2.21
N LEU A 142 1.78 3.99 1.27
CA LEU A 142 1.90 4.24 -0.16
C LEU A 142 1.13 5.48 -0.63
N ALA A 143 0.00 5.81 -0.01
CA ALA A 143 -0.75 7.02 -0.33
C ALA A 143 0.05 8.30 -0.03
N LYS A 144 0.95 8.28 0.97
CA LYS A 144 1.85 9.40 1.25
C LYS A 144 2.79 9.69 0.08
N LEU A 145 3.19 8.67 -0.68
CA LEU A 145 4.00 8.86 -1.88
C LEU A 145 3.25 9.74 -2.90
N ALA A 146 1.94 9.55 -3.04
CA ALA A 146 1.08 10.38 -3.88
C ALA A 146 0.73 11.75 -3.26
N GLY A 147 1.38 12.16 -2.16
CA GLY A 147 1.10 13.40 -1.45
C GLY A 147 -0.15 13.38 -0.58
N VAL A 148 -0.79 12.22 -0.40
CA VAL A 148 -1.98 12.09 0.46
C VAL A 148 -1.54 12.02 1.92
N THR A 149 -1.67 13.12 2.64
CA THR A 149 -1.32 13.24 4.05
C THR A 149 -2.54 13.03 4.95
N ALA A 150 -2.29 12.59 6.18
CA ALA A 150 -3.36 12.43 7.16
C ALA A 150 -4.06 13.77 7.41
N PRO A 151 -5.40 13.81 7.47
CA PRO A 151 -6.12 15.05 7.64
C PRO A 151 -5.81 15.62 9.03
N PRO A 152 -5.72 16.95 9.18
CA PRO A 152 -5.52 17.57 10.47
C PRO A 152 -6.66 17.18 11.43
N LYS A 153 -6.35 17.15 12.73
CA LYS A 153 -7.39 17.02 13.76
C LYS A 153 -8.31 18.24 13.71
N ALA A 154 -9.55 18.08 14.17
CA ALA A 154 -10.47 19.20 14.31
C ALA A 154 -9.85 20.25 15.22
N ARG A 155 -9.82 21.49 14.72
CA ARG A 155 -9.31 22.63 15.50
C ARG A 155 -10.21 22.86 16.70
N GLN A 156 -9.63 23.35 17.79
CA GLN A 156 -10.42 23.92 18.88
C GLN A 156 -11.05 25.24 18.41
N ALA A 157 -12.16 25.66 19.03
CA ALA A 157 -12.89 26.86 18.61
C ALA A 157 -11.99 28.11 18.56
N TYR A 158 -11.10 28.31 19.53
CA TYR A 158 -10.18 29.45 19.53
C TYR A 158 -9.12 29.37 18.43
N GLN A 159 -8.70 28.18 18.01
CA GLN A 159 -7.75 28.01 16.90
C GLN A 159 -8.42 28.33 15.56
N GLN A 160 -9.71 27.97 15.42
CA GLN A 160 -10.50 28.34 14.27
C GLN A 160 -10.74 29.86 14.23
N PHE A 161 -11.12 30.45 15.36
CA PHE A 161 -11.23 31.90 15.51
C PHE A 161 -9.90 32.60 15.20
N GLN A 162 -8.78 32.07 15.70
CA GLN A 162 -7.46 32.60 15.43
C GLN A 162 -7.12 32.58 13.93
N ARG A 163 -7.50 31.53 13.20
CA ARG A 163 -7.24 31.45 11.76
C ARG A 163 -8.06 32.48 10.96
N GLU A 164 -9.32 32.67 11.32
CA GLU A 164 -10.24 33.53 10.55
C GLU A 164 -10.13 35.01 10.93
N ALA A 165 -9.92 35.31 12.22
CA ALA A 165 -9.90 36.66 12.76
C ALA A 165 -8.49 37.18 13.09
N HIS A 166 -7.43 36.49 12.64
CA HIS A 166 -6.04 36.85 12.95
C HIS A 166 -5.76 38.32 12.62
N ALA A 167 -5.90 38.68 11.34
CA ALA A 167 -5.48 39.97 10.84
C ALA A 167 -6.38 41.13 11.29
N THR A 168 -7.66 40.85 11.54
CA THR A 168 -8.68 41.88 11.80
C THR A 168 -8.85 42.19 13.29
N ILE A 169 -8.86 41.17 14.15
CA ILE A 169 -9.21 41.33 15.57
C ILE A 169 -8.02 41.01 16.47
N ILE A 170 -7.34 39.89 16.23
CA ILE A 170 -6.35 39.37 17.18
C ILE A 170 -5.02 40.10 17.08
N GLU A 171 -4.47 40.27 15.87
CA GLU A 171 -3.18 40.94 15.65
C GLU A 171 -3.10 42.34 16.25
N PRO A 172 -4.07 43.26 16.06
CA PRO A 172 -3.97 44.60 16.66
C PRO A 172 -3.99 44.55 18.20
N VAL A 173 -4.76 43.63 18.80
CA VAL A 173 -4.81 43.46 20.25
C VAL A 173 -3.52 42.83 20.78
N VAL A 174 -2.96 41.85 20.05
CA VAL A 174 -1.66 41.23 20.35
C VAL A 174 -0.56 42.29 20.33
N GLN A 175 -0.48 43.09 19.27
CA GLN A 175 0.54 44.13 19.15
C GLN A 175 0.39 45.20 20.23
N ALA A 176 -0.84 45.66 20.51
CA ALA A 176 -1.10 46.64 21.56
C ALA A 176 -0.70 46.13 22.95
N ARG A 177 -1.08 44.89 23.32
CA ARG A 177 -0.73 44.29 24.62
C ARG A 177 0.74 43.92 24.72
N TRP A 178 1.36 43.51 23.61
CA TRP A 178 2.79 43.21 23.56
C TRP A 178 3.61 44.48 23.77
N ALA A 179 3.26 45.59 23.11
CA ALA A 179 3.90 46.88 23.30
C ALA A 179 3.80 47.38 24.75
N GLN A 180 2.64 47.20 25.40
CA GLN A 180 2.46 47.53 26.82
C GLN A 180 3.35 46.67 27.73
N THR A 181 3.44 45.37 27.46
CA THR A 181 4.27 44.44 28.24
C THR A 181 5.75 44.76 28.09
N ALA A 182 6.19 45.11 26.87
CA ALA A 182 7.56 45.55 26.58
C ALA A 182 7.93 46.86 27.28
N ALA A 183 6.96 47.75 27.51
CA ALA A 183 7.20 49.01 28.24
C ALA A 183 7.34 48.81 29.76
N ILE A 184 6.71 47.77 30.33
CA ILE A 184 6.68 47.51 31.78
C ILE A 184 7.81 46.55 32.22
N GLY A 185 8.23 45.63 31.34
CA GLY A 185 9.19 44.57 31.65
C GLY A 185 10.64 44.92 31.31
N SER A 186 11.40 45.32 32.32
CA SER A 186 12.85 45.49 32.30
C SER A 186 13.61 44.15 32.23
N SER A 187 14.70 44.11 31.44
CA SER A 187 15.85 43.17 31.49
C SER A 187 15.77 41.73 30.94
N VAL A 188 14.61 41.18 30.55
CA VAL A 188 14.59 39.87 29.86
C VAL A 188 14.76 40.12 28.37
N SER A 189 15.79 39.51 27.77
CA SER A 189 16.15 39.61 26.34
C SER A 189 14.93 39.83 25.45
N VAL A 190 14.82 41.03 24.90
CA VAL A 190 13.65 41.48 24.12
C VAL A 190 13.50 40.56 22.91
N GLN A 191 12.63 39.56 23.02
CA GLN A 191 12.18 38.83 21.85
C GLN A 191 11.48 39.84 20.94
N LYS A 192 11.97 39.95 19.70
CA LYS A 192 11.44 40.91 18.71
C LYS A 192 9.97 40.69 18.38
N GLU A 193 9.45 39.49 18.66
CA GLU A 193 8.08 39.11 18.33
C GLU A 193 7.36 38.45 19.52
N PRO A 194 6.03 38.62 19.64
CA PRO A 194 5.24 37.96 20.66
C PRO A 194 5.24 36.44 20.47
N ASN A 195 5.52 35.71 21.54
CA ASN A 195 5.50 34.24 21.58
C ASN A 195 4.11 33.68 21.21
N VAL A 196 4.08 32.52 20.54
CA VAL A 196 2.87 31.76 20.16
C VAL A 196 1.90 31.55 21.34
N ASN A 197 2.42 31.31 22.55
CA ASN A 197 1.59 31.14 23.75
C ASN A 197 0.84 32.43 24.11
N PHE A 198 1.49 33.58 23.99
CA PHE A 198 0.89 34.90 24.25
C PHE A 198 -0.23 35.19 23.25
N ARG A 199 0.01 34.93 21.95
CA ARG A 199 -1.01 35.07 20.90
C ARG A 199 -2.22 34.17 21.16
N SER A 200 -1.97 32.92 21.55
CA SER A 200 -3.02 31.93 21.84
C SER A 200 -3.84 32.32 23.07
N GLN A 201 -3.21 32.88 24.11
CA GLN A 201 -3.92 33.37 25.29
C GLN A 201 -4.88 34.51 24.94
N ILE A 202 -4.40 35.51 24.20
CA ILE A 202 -5.23 36.64 23.75
C ILE A 202 -6.40 36.15 22.88
N ALA A 203 -6.14 35.22 21.97
CA ALA A 203 -7.20 34.63 21.14
C ALA A 203 -8.28 33.92 21.98
N ARG A 204 -7.89 33.22 23.06
CA ARG A 204 -8.85 32.58 23.99
C ARG A 204 -9.67 33.60 24.76
N GLU A 205 -9.06 34.67 25.25
CA GLU A 205 -9.76 35.74 25.97
C GLU A 205 -10.76 36.46 25.06
N LEU A 206 -10.34 36.81 23.85
CA LEU A 206 -11.19 37.44 22.85
C LEU A 206 -12.35 36.53 22.44
N LEU A 207 -12.10 35.23 22.24
CA LEU A 207 -13.18 34.27 21.98
C LEU A 207 -14.12 34.14 23.18
N ALA A 208 -13.59 34.13 24.41
CA ALA A 208 -14.40 34.00 25.62
C ALA A 208 -15.33 35.20 25.83
N ALA A 209 -14.94 36.38 25.35
CA ALA A 209 -15.76 37.59 25.37
C ALA A 209 -16.86 37.63 24.29
N LEU A 210 -16.80 36.76 23.27
CA LEU A 210 -17.86 36.66 22.26
C LEU A 210 -19.12 35.97 22.82
N PRO A 211 -20.31 36.30 22.30
CA PRO A 211 -21.56 35.62 22.67
C PRO A 211 -21.48 34.10 22.44
N ASP A 212 -22.17 33.33 23.28
CA ASP A 212 -22.20 31.85 23.21
C ASP A 212 -22.56 31.32 21.82
N SER A 213 -23.53 31.96 21.17
CA SER A 213 -23.94 31.62 19.81
C SER A 213 -22.79 31.71 18.80
N GLU A 214 -21.94 32.72 18.89
CA GLU A 214 -20.78 32.87 18.00
C GLU A 214 -19.68 31.86 18.32
N ARG A 215 -19.43 31.59 19.60
CA ARG A 215 -18.46 30.58 20.04
C ARG A 215 -18.82 29.19 19.52
N GLU A 216 -20.11 28.83 19.60
CA GLU A 216 -20.64 27.57 19.06
C GLU A 216 -20.49 27.48 17.53
N VAL A 217 -20.66 28.60 16.82
CA VAL A 217 -20.47 28.63 15.36
C VAL A 217 -19.03 28.34 14.98
N TYR A 218 -18.02 28.90 15.67
CA TYR A 218 -16.62 28.55 15.41
C TYR A 218 -16.31 27.08 15.72
N ALA A 219 -16.86 26.54 16.82
CA ALA A 219 -16.71 25.13 17.16
C ALA A 219 -17.34 24.20 16.11
N THR A 220 -18.49 24.60 15.56
CA THR A 220 -19.21 23.85 14.51
C THR A 220 -18.44 23.87 13.20
N ARG A 221 -18.02 25.05 12.72
CA ARG A 221 -17.18 25.17 11.50
C ARG A 221 -15.89 24.38 11.60
N ALA A 222 -15.23 24.39 12.77
CA ALA A 222 -14.00 23.62 12.98
C ALA A 222 -14.24 22.10 12.87
N LYS A 223 -15.41 21.60 13.31
CA LYS A 223 -15.81 20.19 13.16
C LYS A 223 -16.16 19.87 11.70
N ASP A 224 -16.88 20.75 11.03
CA ASP A 224 -17.31 20.57 9.64
C ASP A 224 -16.10 20.52 8.70
N GLU A 225 -15.17 21.47 8.81
CA GLU A 225 -13.91 21.44 8.03
C GLU A 225 -13.10 20.18 8.27
N ALA A 226 -13.04 19.70 9.51
CA ALA A 226 -12.32 18.48 9.84
C ALA A 226 -13.03 17.24 9.28
N ALA A 227 -14.37 17.24 9.26
CA ALA A 227 -15.16 16.18 8.65
C ALA A 227 -14.97 16.17 7.13
N GLU A 228 -14.98 17.33 6.48
CA GLU A 228 -14.70 17.50 5.05
C GLU A 228 -13.29 17.04 4.69
N ALA A 229 -12.27 17.47 5.45
CA ALA A 229 -10.88 17.04 5.25
C ALA A 229 -10.72 15.52 5.42
N ARG A 230 -11.39 14.92 6.42
CA ARG A 230 -11.41 13.46 6.59
C ARG A 230 -12.12 12.75 5.45
N ALA A 231 -13.24 13.28 4.98
CA ALA A 231 -13.97 12.71 3.86
C ALA A 231 -13.13 12.77 2.57
N ALA A 232 -12.47 13.90 2.29
CA ALA A 232 -11.56 14.08 1.17
C ALA A 232 -10.36 13.11 1.25
N TYR A 233 -9.74 12.97 2.43
CA TYR A 233 -8.66 12.01 2.66
C TYR A 233 -9.12 10.56 2.44
N MET A 234 -10.28 10.17 2.98
CA MET A 234 -10.82 8.81 2.82
C MET A 234 -11.22 8.52 1.37
N LYS A 235 -11.68 9.53 0.63
CA LYS A 235 -11.92 9.44 -0.80
C LYS A 235 -10.60 9.25 -1.56
N ALA A 236 -9.55 9.99 -1.22
CA ALA A 236 -8.22 9.86 -1.82
C ALA A 236 -7.60 8.48 -1.53
N LEU A 237 -7.71 7.94 -0.31
CA LEU A 237 -7.22 6.60 0.04
C LEU A 237 -7.95 5.45 -0.69
N LYS A 238 -9.20 5.68 -1.09
CA LYS A 238 -10.00 4.68 -1.83
C LYS A 238 -9.85 4.82 -3.33
N ALA A 239 -9.42 5.98 -3.81
CA ALA A 239 -9.18 6.20 -5.22
C ALA A 239 -7.99 5.35 -5.69
N GLU A 240 -8.06 4.85 -6.91
CA GLU A 240 -6.91 4.19 -7.53
C GLU A 240 -5.77 5.21 -7.74
N PRO A 241 -4.49 4.79 -7.64
CA PRO A 241 -3.37 5.67 -7.93
C PRO A 241 -3.52 6.29 -9.32
N SER A 242 -3.53 7.62 -9.38
CA SER A 242 -3.63 8.32 -10.65
C SER A 242 -2.44 7.99 -11.53
N LYS A 243 -2.72 7.62 -12.78
CA LYS A 243 -1.70 7.37 -13.80
C LYS A 243 -1.33 8.61 -14.60
N SER A 244 -1.89 9.77 -14.26
CA SER A 244 -1.59 11.01 -14.96
C SER A 244 -0.11 11.39 -14.80
N PRO A 245 0.53 11.98 -15.83
CA PRO A 245 1.90 12.48 -15.75
C PRO A 245 2.16 13.34 -14.51
N HIS A 246 1.24 14.24 -14.17
CA HIS A 246 1.35 15.09 -12.99
C HIS A 246 1.37 14.31 -11.68
N ALA A 247 0.48 13.33 -11.51
CA ALA A 247 0.44 12.53 -10.29
C ALA A 247 1.69 11.64 -10.16
N ARG A 248 2.21 11.13 -11.28
CA ARG A 248 3.48 10.40 -11.30
C ARG A 248 4.66 11.28 -10.92
N GLN A 249 4.74 12.51 -11.44
CA GLN A 249 5.81 13.44 -11.09
C GLN A 249 5.76 13.78 -9.60
N LEU A 250 4.59 14.12 -9.07
CA LEU A 250 4.42 14.37 -7.63
C LEU A 250 4.87 13.17 -6.79
N ALA A 251 4.56 11.95 -7.24
CA ALA A 251 5.01 10.73 -6.57
C ALA A 251 6.53 10.56 -6.61
N ILE A 252 7.16 10.85 -7.75
CA ILE A 252 8.62 10.82 -7.95
C ILE A 252 9.31 11.84 -7.03
N ASP A 253 8.78 13.06 -6.98
CA ASP A 253 9.28 14.16 -6.15
C ASP A 253 9.26 13.80 -4.66
N ASN A 254 8.24 13.07 -4.22
CA ASN A 254 8.09 12.60 -2.85
C ASN A 254 8.89 11.34 -2.51
N VAL A 255 9.54 10.66 -3.48
CA VAL A 255 10.27 9.40 -3.22
C VAL A 255 11.34 9.58 -2.14
N GLY A 256 12.12 10.67 -2.22
CA GLY A 256 13.23 10.92 -1.30
C GLY A 256 12.77 11.01 0.15
N THR A 257 11.82 11.90 0.42
CA THR A 257 11.23 12.12 1.76
C THR A 257 10.48 10.89 2.25
N PHE A 258 9.84 10.14 1.35
CA PHE A 258 9.14 8.91 1.68
C PHE A 258 10.06 7.76 2.09
N ILE A 259 11.12 7.49 1.33
CA ILE A 259 11.95 6.30 1.53
C ILE A 259 13.07 6.51 2.56
N ALA A 260 13.56 7.74 2.73
CA ALA A 260 14.64 8.05 3.68
C ALA A 260 14.42 7.45 5.09
N PRO A 261 13.26 7.62 5.77
CA PRO A 261 13.03 7.03 7.09
C PRO A 261 13.00 5.49 7.07
N ILE A 262 12.60 4.88 5.94
CA ILE A 262 12.59 3.42 5.78
C ILE A 262 14.02 2.90 5.67
N LEU A 263 14.86 3.51 4.80
CA LEU A 263 16.27 3.14 4.66
C LEU A 263 17.05 3.35 5.96
N GLN A 264 16.80 4.47 6.66
CA GLN A 264 17.34 4.70 7.99
C GLN A 264 16.92 3.60 8.97
N GLY A 265 15.64 3.21 8.95
CA GLY A 265 15.09 2.16 9.80
C GLY A 265 15.68 0.78 9.53
N ILE A 266 16.02 0.47 8.27
CA ILE A 266 16.75 -0.74 7.88
C ILE A 266 18.16 -0.67 8.46
N HIS A 267 18.89 0.40 8.17
CA HIS A 267 20.27 0.59 8.65
C HIS A 267 20.39 0.48 10.17
N LYS A 268 19.52 1.18 10.92
CA LYS A 268 19.52 1.13 12.39
C LYS A 268 19.29 -0.28 12.96
N ARG A 269 18.54 -1.13 12.25
CA ARG A 269 18.18 -2.48 12.73
C ARG A 269 19.14 -3.57 12.26
N THR A 270 19.70 -3.43 11.07
CA THR A 270 20.54 -4.48 10.45
C THR A 270 22.02 -4.13 10.43
N GLY A 271 22.38 -2.86 10.64
CA GLY A 271 23.72 -2.34 10.42
C GLY A 271 24.13 -2.28 8.94
N MET A 272 23.23 -2.66 8.01
CA MET A 272 23.56 -2.70 6.59
C MET A 272 23.41 -1.32 5.94
N HIS A 273 24.26 -1.03 4.96
CA HIS A 273 24.06 0.08 4.04
C HIS A 273 22.94 -0.27 3.06
N SER A 274 22.10 0.69 2.73
CA SER A 274 20.97 0.46 1.83
C SER A 274 20.92 1.56 0.77
N VAL A 275 20.61 1.13 -0.45
CA VAL A 275 20.40 2.02 -1.59
C VAL A 275 19.14 1.56 -2.31
N LEU A 276 18.23 2.48 -2.54
CA LEU A 276 17.11 2.29 -3.45
C LEU A 276 17.47 2.92 -4.80
N ILE A 277 17.34 2.15 -5.89
CA ILE A 277 17.44 2.64 -7.26
C ILE A 277 16.08 2.43 -7.91
N LEU A 278 15.50 3.49 -8.45
CA LEU A 278 14.27 3.49 -9.22
C LEU A 278 14.58 3.93 -10.66
N GLY A 279 13.83 3.42 -11.62
CA GLY A 279 14.00 3.76 -13.03
C GLY A 279 12.68 3.76 -13.78
N GLY A 280 12.52 4.70 -14.70
CA GLY A 280 11.34 4.78 -15.56
C GLY A 280 11.25 6.12 -16.32
N PRO A 281 10.17 6.31 -17.09
CA PRO A 281 9.92 7.58 -17.79
C PRO A 281 9.59 8.68 -16.78
N VAL A 282 10.31 9.79 -16.82
CA VAL A 282 10.17 10.90 -15.87
C VAL A 282 9.46 12.09 -16.53
N PRO A 283 8.23 12.45 -16.10
CA PRO A 283 7.41 13.46 -16.76
C PRO A 283 8.06 14.84 -16.92
N GLN A 284 8.76 15.34 -15.89
CA GLN A 284 9.44 16.66 -15.94
C GLN A 284 10.56 16.73 -17.00
N TYR A 285 11.05 15.59 -17.47
CA TYR A 285 12.08 15.49 -18.51
C TYR A 285 11.50 14.95 -19.82
N GLY A 286 10.27 15.36 -20.17
CA GLY A 286 9.65 14.94 -21.43
C GLY A 286 9.41 13.43 -21.55
N GLY A 287 9.26 12.73 -20.43
CA GLY A 287 9.06 11.27 -20.44
C GLY A 287 10.33 10.46 -20.72
N ASP A 288 11.50 11.10 -20.72
CA ASP A 288 12.79 10.40 -20.86
C ASP A 288 12.99 9.36 -19.76
N LEU A 289 13.59 8.22 -20.13
CA LEU A 289 13.98 7.18 -19.18
C LEU A 289 15.15 7.67 -18.33
N ARG A 290 14.91 7.79 -17.02
CA ARG A 290 15.93 8.18 -16.05
C ARG A 290 15.92 7.28 -14.83
N THR A 291 17.03 7.31 -14.11
CA THR A 291 17.21 6.62 -12.84
C THR A 291 17.31 7.62 -11.70
N ILE A 292 16.65 7.32 -10.59
CA ILE A 292 16.69 8.09 -9.35
C ILE A 292 17.18 7.15 -8.26
N HIS A 293 18.00 7.65 -7.34
CA HIS A 293 18.50 6.84 -6.24
C HIS A 293 18.43 7.58 -4.92
N VAL A 294 18.25 6.82 -3.84
CA VAL A 294 18.31 7.31 -2.46
C VAL A 294 19.16 6.33 -1.68
N SER A 295 20.21 6.81 -1.01
CA SER A 295 21.15 5.98 -0.26
C SER A 295 21.18 6.36 1.21
N TYR A 296 21.29 5.37 2.09
CA TYR A 296 21.48 5.58 3.52
C TYR A 296 22.71 4.83 4.07
N GLY A 297 23.43 5.53 4.95
CA GLY A 297 24.65 5.08 5.61
C GLY A 297 25.93 5.61 4.95
N ARG A 298 26.98 5.76 5.76
CA ARG A 298 28.26 6.37 5.38
C ARG A 298 29.40 5.37 5.58
N ASN A 299 30.42 5.45 4.73
CA ASN A 299 31.64 4.66 4.90
C ASN A 299 32.48 5.15 6.12
N ARG A 300 33.58 4.46 6.43
CA ARG A 300 34.47 4.79 7.56
C ARG A 300 35.58 5.80 7.23
N THR A 301 35.47 6.54 6.12
CA THR A 301 36.43 7.62 5.82
C THR A 301 36.25 8.77 6.81
N ALA A 302 37.26 9.64 6.94
CA ALA A 302 37.22 10.73 7.92
C ALA A 302 36.01 11.67 7.77
N VAL A 303 35.55 11.91 6.54
CA VAL A 303 34.38 12.73 6.24
C VAL A 303 33.08 11.90 6.21
N GLY A 304 33.18 10.59 6.00
CA GLY A 304 32.03 9.69 5.87
C GLY A 304 31.24 9.95 4.59
N SER A 305 31.55 9.24 3.51
CA SER A 305 30.86 9.38 2.23
C SER A 305 29.79 8.31 2.03
N HIS A 306 28.68 8.69 1.41
CA HIS A 306 27.68 7.74 0.91
C HIS A 306 28.22 6.96 -0.30
N PHE A 307 27.71 5.75 -0.54
CA PHE A 307 28.16 4.87 -1.62
C PHE A 307 28.17 5.54 -3.01
N PRO A 308 27.11 6.26 -3.43
CA PRO A 308 27.11 6.95 -4.73
C PRO A 308 28.21 7.99 -4.89
N HIS A 309 28.58 8.68 -3.81
CA HIS A 309 29.62 9.70 -3.83
C HIS A 309 31.03 9.09 -3.75
N TRP A 310 31.21 8.08 -2.89
CA TRP A 310 32.49 7.41 -2.69
C TRP A 310 33.02 6.73 -3.95
N ALA A 311 32.14 6.10 -4.74
CA ALA A 311 32.51 5.40 -5.97
C ALA A 311 31.73 5.90 -7.19
N LYS A 312 31.70 7.23 -7.40
CA LYS A 312 30.89 7.90 -8.44
C LYS A 312 30.97 7.22 -9.82
N GLY A 313 32.16 6.87 -10.31
CA GLY A 313 32.33 6.21 -11.61
C GLY A 313 31.67 4.82 -11.69
N HIS A 314 31.89 3.98 -10.67
CA HIS A 314 31.30 2.64 -10.60
C HIS A 314 29.79 2.71 -10.37
N PHE A 315 29.34 3.64 -9.53
CA PHE A 315 27.92 3.82 -9.28
C PHE A 315 27.17 4.31 -10.52
N ASN A 316 27.76 5.23 -11.29
CA ASN A 316 27.21 5.65 -12.58
C ASN A 316 27.10 4.49 -13.56
N ALA A 317 28.09 3.58 -13.60
CA ALA A 317 27.99 2.37 -14.43
C ALA A 317 26.80 1.48 -14.04
N VAL A 318 26.46 1.38 -12.74
CA VAL A 318 25.27 0.66 -12.28
C VAL A 318 23.98 1.37 -12.73
N LEU A 319 23.95 2.71 -12.68
CA LEU A 319 22.80 3.49 -13.17
C LEU A 319 22.61 3.34 -14.68
N GLU A 320 23.68 3.34 -15.47
CA GLU A 320 23.61 3.10 -16.92
C GLU A 320 23.13 1.68 -17.23
N LEU A 321 23.61 0.65 -16.53
CA LEU A 321 23.11 -0.71 -16.70
C LEU A 321 21.60 -0.82 -16.39
N MET A 322 21.15 -0.15 -15.33
CA MET A 322 19.71 -0.05 -15.03
C MET A 322 18.97 0.64 -16.17
N LYS A 323 19.52 1.72 -16.73
CA LYS A 323 18.90 2.45 -17.85
C LYS A 323 18.82 1.59 -19.12
N GLU A 324 19.85 0.81 -19.45
CA GLU A 324 19.81 -0.16 -20.54
C GLU A 324 18.69 -1.19 -20.34
N TYR A 325 18.54 -1.70 -19.12
CA TYR A 325 17.41 -2.59 -18.79
C TYR A 325 16.05 -1.89 -18.97
N LEU A 326 15.90 -0.62 -18.59
CA LEU A 326 14.64 0.12 -18.77
C LEU A 326 14.22 0.23 -20.24
N HIS A 327 15.17 0.29 -21.18
CA HIS A 327 14.86 0.27 -22.61
C HIS A 327 14.23 -1.05 -23.09
N THR A 328 14.41 -2.15 -22.33
CA THR A 328 13.73 -3.43 -22.60
C THR A 328 12.32 -3.50 -22.00
N VAL A 329 12.04 -2.65 -21.00
CA VAL A 329 10.79 -2.66 -20.23
C VAL A 329 9.79 -1.64 -20.77
N PHE A 330 10.26 -0.47 -21.19
CA PHE A 330 9.42 0.65 -21.61
C PHE A 330 9.53 0.88 -23.12
N THR A 331 8.37 1.09 -23.74
CA THR A 331 8.27 1.43 -25.15
C THR A 331 8.39 2.95 -25.36
N PRO A 332 8.71 3.42 -26.58
CA PRO A 332 8.66 4.85 -26.89
C PRO A 332 7.28 5.48 -26.63
N GLN A 333 6.21 4.70 -26.79
CA GLN A 333 4.85 5.14 -26.51
C GLN A 333 4.64 5.41 -25.01
N ASP A 334 5.20 4.58 -24.12
CA ASP A 334 5.13 4.79 -22.68
C ASP A 334 5.81 6.10 -22.26
N SER A 335 6.93 6.44 -22.90
CA SER A 335 7.62 7.71 -22.71
C SER A 335 6.76 8.89 -23.19
N LEU A 336 6.13 8.81 -24.36
CA LEU A 336 5.24 9.85 -24.86
C LEU A 336 4.02 10.06 -23.95
N GLU A 337 3.42 8.98 -23.44
CA GLU A 337 2.30 9.05 -22.50
C GLU A 337 2.69 9.62 -21.13
N ALA A 338 3.98 9.60 -20.78
CA ALA A 338 4.49 10.16 -19.54
C ALA A 338 4.80 11.66 -19.63
N VAL A 339 4.77 12.28 -20.81
CA VAL A 339 5.07 13.70 -21.01
C VAL A 339 4.07 14.58 -20.24
N LEU A 340 4.56 15.61 -19.53
CA LEU A 340 3.69 16.63 -18.94
C LEU A 340 3.01 17.45 -20.06
N PRO A 341 1.69 17.71 -19.98
CA PRO A 341 1.03 18.62 -20.91
C PRO A 341 1.72 20.00 -20.90
N THR A 342 2.10 20.49 -22.08
CA THR A 342 2.89 21.72 -22.27
C THR A 342 2.23 22.93 -21.61
N GLY A 343 3.00 23.72 -20.83
CA GLY A 343 2.53 24.97 -20.20
C GLY A 343 2.57 25.01 -18.67
N LEU A 344 3.02 23.94 -18.02
CA LEU A 344 3.23 23.88 -16.57
C LEU A 344 4.68 23.50 -16.30
N GLU A 345 5.54 24.48 -16.02
CA GLU A 345 6.89 24.23 -15.54
C GLU A 345 6.81 23.49 -14.20
N GLY A 346 7.28 22.24 -14.17
CA GLY A 346 7.40 21.46 -12.94
C GLY A 346 8.44 22.11 -12.02
N ALA A 347 8.10 22.27 -10.74
CA ALA A 347 9.01 22.77 -9.74
C ALA A 347 10.30 21.93 -9.75
N THR A 348 11.40 22.53 -10.18
CA THR A 348 12.69 21.83 -10.26
C THR A 348 13.17 21.59 -8.83
N LEU A 349 13.12 20.34 -8.36
CA LEU A 349 13.69 19.97 -7.07
C LEU A 349 15.21 19.97 -7.15
N THR A 350 15.85 21.08 -6.77
CA THR A 350 17.23 21.07 -6.31
C THR A 350 17.24 20.47 -4.90
N ILE A 351 17.44 19.16 -4.80
CA ILE A 351 17.84 18.53 -3.54
C ILE A 351 19.28 18.97 -3.33
N ASP A 352 19.45 20.05 -2.57
CA ASP A 352 20.77 20.55 -2.19
C ASP A 352 21.40 19.54 -1.21
N PRO A 353 22.48 18.82 -1.58
CA PRO A 353 23.02 17.74 -0.76
C PRO A 353 23.79 18.24 0.48
N GLU A 354 23.88 19.56 0.70
CA GLU A 354 24.64 20.19 1.78
C GLU A 354 23.78 20.83 2.88
N SER A 355 22.47 20.54 2.97
CA SER A 355 21.70 20.95 4.15
C SER A 355 22.11 20.10 5.35
N ASP A 356 23.20 20.52 5.99
CA ASP A 356 23.72 20.05 7.27
C ASP A 356 22.56 20.01 8.27
N GLU A 357 22.29 18.83 8.82
CA GLU A 357 21.24 18.63 9.81
C GLU A 357 21.63 19.38 11.10
N SER A 358 21.18 20.63 11.20
CA SER A 358 20.99 21.26 12.50
C SER A 358 19.94 20.44 13.25
N ASP A 359 20.41 19.61 14.17
CA ASP A 359 19.65 18.83 15.13
C ASP A 359 18.80 19.75 16.01
N SER A 360 17.70 20.27 15.46
CA SER A 360 16.65 20.92 16.23
C SER A 360 15.73 19.82 16.74
N SER A 361 16.08 19.26 17.90
CA SER A 361 15.19 18.46 18.72
C SER A 361 13.93 19.29 19.03
N ILE A 362 12.89 19.13 18.20
CA ILE A 362 11.55 19.62 18.49
C ILE A 362 11.01 18.70 19.60
N ASP A 363 11.30 19.09 20.84
CA ASP A 363 10.63 18.54 22.01
C ASP A 363 9.14 18.87 21.87
N SER A 364 8.41 17.91 21.33
CA SER A 364 6.96 17.87 21.39
C SER A 364 6.61 17.64 22.86
N ASN A 365 6.49 18.75 23.58
CA ASN A 365 5.99 18.81 24.93
C ASN A 365 4.50 18.41 24.90
N ASP A 366 4.25 17.11 24.96
CA ASP A 366 2.93 16.50 25.14
C ASP A 366 2.48 16.81 26.58
N SER A 367 1.94 18.02 26.74
CA SER A 367 1.28 18.45 27.96
C SER A 367 -0.02 17.66 28.09
N SER A 368 0.06 16.56 28.82
CA SER A 368 -1.09 15.85 29.38
C SER A 368 -1.79 16.75 30.40
N ASP A 369 -2.71 17.58 29.93
CA ASP A 369 -3.65 18.31 30.77
C ASP A 369 -4.80 17.37 31.15
N ALA A 370 -4.70 16.83 32.36
CA ALA A 370 -5.75 16.11 33.05
C ALA A 370 -6.77 17.12 33.63
N GLY A 371 -7.60 17.68 32.75
CA GLY A 371 -8.73 18.52 33.11
C GLY A 371 -9.96 17.68 33.47
N SER A 372 -10.13 17.45 34.77
CA SER A 372 -11.35 16.97 35.41
C SER A 372 -12.46 18.01 35.30
N GLU A 373 -13.53 17.72 34.56
CA GLU A 373 -14.84 18.34 34.80
C GLU A 373 -15.96 17.29 34.78
N SER A 374 -16.53 17.14 35.97
CA SER A 374 -17.84 16.60 36.28
C SER A 374 -18.95 17.41 35.61
N ASP A 375 -19.85 16.78 34.85
CA ASP A 375 -21.30 17.00 35.08
C ASP A 375 -22.22 15.94 34.43
N SER A 376 -23.26 15.63 35.22
CA SER A 376 -24.64 15.19 34.94
C SER A 376 -24.95 14.07 33.90
N GLY A 377 -25.23 12.89 34.46
CA GLY A 377 -26.57 12.30 34.36
C GLY A 377 -27.05 11.76 33.01
N ARG A 378 -26.66 10.52 32.67
CA ARG A 378 -27.47 9.66 31.77
C ARG A 378 -27.70 8.28 32.37
N PRO A 379 -28.95 7.82 32.56
CA PRO A 379 -29.23 6.51 33.12
C PRO A 379 -28.86 5.42 32.11
N ARG A 380 -27.85 4.62 32.45
CA ARG A 380 -27.49 3.41 31.71
C ARG A 380 -28.59 2.36 31.89
N LYS A 381 -29.30 2.04 30.79
CA LYS A 381 -30.13 0.84 30.67
C LYS A 381 -29.28 -0.40 30.99
N ARG A 382 -29.63 -1.10 32.08
CA ARG A 382 -29.12 -2.43 32.43
C ARG A 382 -29.44 -3.40 31.29
N GLY A 383 -28.40 -3.84 30.58
CA GLY A 383 -28.46 -4.97 29.66
C GLY A 383 -28.62 -6.26 30.45
N LYS A 384 -29.66 -7.02 30.09
CA LYS A 384 -30.08 -8.30 30.66
C LYS A 384 -29.02 -9.37 30.39
N ASP A 385 -28.57 -10.04 31.46
CA ASP A 385 -27.73 -11.23 31.41
C ASP A 385 -28.38 -12.31 30.53
N SER A 386 -27.63 -12.78 29.53
CA SER A 386 -27.96 -13.98 28.76
C SER A 386 -27.12 -15.15 29.28
N PRO A 387 -27.73 -16.31 29.59
CA PRO A 387 -27.00 -17.42 30.19
C PRO A 387 -26.12 -18.13 29.16
N LYS A 388 -24.81 -18.17 29.42
CA LYS A 388 -23.83 -18.96 28.69
C LYS A 388 -24.09 -20.45 28.92
N THR A 389 -24.58 -21.14 27.90
CA THR A 389 -24.67 -22.60 27.85
C THR A 389 -23.27 -23.22 27.75
N ARG A 390 -22.82 -23.79 28.87
CA ARG A 390 -21.55 -24.49 29.02
C ARG A 390 -21.67 -25.90 28.44
N ARG A 391 -21.23 -26.11 27.20
CA ARG A 391 -21.06 -27.44 26.60
C ARG A 391 -19.97 -28.23 27.36
N LYS A 392 -20.38 -29.27 28.08
CA LYS A 392 -19.50 -30.26 28.72
C LYS A 392 -18.77 -31.07 27.63
N ARG A 393 -17.44 -31.02 27.61
CA ARG A 393 -16.59 -32.00 26.92
C ARG A 393 -16.29 -33.14 27.89
N ALA A 394 -16.60 -34.37 27.48
CA ALA A 394 -16.23 -35.58 28.19
C ALA A 394 -14.70 -35.74 28.22
N VAL A 395 -14.15 -35.89 29.42
CA VAL A 395 -12.75 -36.24 29.66
C VAL A 395 -12.70 -37.76 29.81
N THR A 396 -12.04 -38.41 28.87
CA THR A 396 -11.75 -39.85 28.90
C THR A 396 -10.56 -40.06 29.84
N SER A 397 -10.79 -40.80 30.92
CA SER A 397 -9.78 -41.24 31.88
C SER A 397 -8.92 -42.35 31.29
N THR A 398 -7.60 -42.22 31.40
CA THR A 398 -6.63 -43.31 31.18
C THR A 398 -6.05 -43.74 32.53
N PRO A 399 -5.86 -45.05 32.78
CA PRO A 399 -5.42 -45.56 34.07
C PRO A 399 -3.91 -45.46 34.27
N THR A 400 -3.57 -45.14 35.52
CA THR A 400 -2.26 -45.08 36.15
C THR A 400 -1.53 -46.42 36.12
N SER A 401 -0.29 -46.46 35.63
CA SER A 401 0.63 -47.58 35.84
C SER A 401 1.71 -47.21 36.87
N THR A 402 1.92 -48.16 37.77
CA THR A 402 2.86 -48.22 38.90
C THR A 402 4.34 -48.08 38.51
N PRO A 403 5.21 -47.54 39.38
CA PRO A 403 6.65 -47.58 39.19
C PRO A 403 7.25 -48.83 39.85
N VAL A 404 8.07 -49.56 39.10
CA VAL A 404 8.92 -50.66 39.58
C VAL A 404 10.28 -50.10 39.98
N SER A 405 10.71 -50.40 41.21
CA SER A 405 12.05 -50.12 41.73
C SER A 405 13.09 -50.99 41.04
N HIS A 406 14.22 -50.43 40.63
CA HIS A 406 15.43 -51.19 40.38
C HIS A 406 16.59 -50.66 41.21
N SER A 407 17.14 -51.60 41.97
CA SER A 407 18.24 -51.50 42.90
C SER A 407 19.56 -51.22 42.19
N ARG A 408 20.34 -50.32 42.77
CA ARG A 408 21.79 -50.20 42.55
C ARG A 408 22.50 -51.42 43.13
N LYS A 409 23.36 -52.05 42.33
CA LYS A 409 24.57 -52.71 42.83
C LYS A 409 25.75 -52.32 41.92
N ILE A 410 26.80 -51.92 42.64
CA ILE A 410 28.25 -51.77 42.36
C ILE A 410 28.69 -52.06 40.93
#